data_AF-A0A1F7BGH5-F1
#
_entry.id   AF-A0A1F7BGH5-F1
#
_cell.length_a   1.000
_cell.length_b   1.000
_cell.length_c   1.000
_cell.angle_alpha   90.00
_cell.angle_beta   90.00
_cell.angle_gamma   90.00
#
_symmetry.space_group_name_H-M   'P 1'
#
loop_
_entity.id
_entity.type
_entity.pdbx_description
1 polymer ?
#
loop_
_entity_poly.entity_id
_entity_poly.type
_entity_poly.pdbx_seq_one_letter_code
_entity_poly.pdbx_strand_id
1 'polypeptide(L)' 'MLWIPPKMPVGRAVTILKSNTARHLKNKFTFLSEVYYDGGGIWSGGYFVSTVGINEQTIKRYIEHQGREDAGQAKLAL' A
#
# COMPACT_ATOMS: atom_id res chain seq x y z
N MET A 1 1.06 7.16 -14.27
CA MET A 1 1.06 5.79 -14.81
C MET A 1 2.42 5.16 -14.56
N LEU A 2 2.46 3.89 -14.19
CA LEU A 2 3.70 3.14 -13.99
C LEU A 2 3.86 2.12 -15.11
N TRP A 3 5.01 2.11 -15.79
CA TRP A 3 5.34 1.06 -16.75
C TRP A 3 6.10 -0.05 -16.02
N ILE A 4 5.59 -1.28 -16.11
CA ILE A 4 6.18 -2.47 -15.50
C ILE A 4 6.57 -3.44 -16.62
N PRO A 5 7.80 -3.97 -16.66
CA PRO A 5 8.18 -4.99 -17.62
C PRO A 5 7.24 -6.21 -17.57
N PRO A 6 6.78 -6.77 -18.70
CA PRO A 6 5.82 -7.89 -18.69
C PRO A 6 6.29 -9.13 -17.93
N LYS A 7 7.61 -9.36 -17.86
CA LYS A 7 8.21 -10.48 -17.12
C LYS A 7 8.26 -10.24 -15.60
N MET A 8 8.00 -9.03 -15.14
CA MET A 8 7.99 -8.68 -13.72
C MET A 8 6.57 -8.77 -13.18
N PRO A 9 6.32 -9.60 -12.16
CA PRO A 9 5.02 -9.61 -11.49
C PRO A 9 4.71 -8.23 -10.89
N VAL A 10 3.47 -7.77 -11.04
CA VAL A 10 3.03 -6.47 -10.48
C VAL A 10 3.30 -6.40 -8.97
N GLY A 11 2.99 -7.47 -8.24
CA GLY A 11 3.26 -7.54 -6.80
C GLY A 11 4.74 -7.33 -6.48
N ARG A 12 5.66 -7.89 -7.28
CA ARG A 12 7.11 -7.69 -7.13
C ARG A 12 7.47 -6.21 -7.30
N ALA A 13 6.93 -5.54 -8.31
CA ALA A 13 7.16 -4.12 -8.54
C ALA A 13 6.67 -3.28 -7.36
N VAL A 14 5.46 -3.56 -6.85
CA VAL A 14 4.89 -2.87 -5.68
C VAL A 14 5.72 -3.10 -4.43
N THR A 15 6.17 -4.33 -4.17
CA THR A 15 7.06 -4.63 -3.03
C THR A 15 8.35 -3.84 -3.09
N ILE A 16 9.00 -3.78 -4.26
CA ILE A 16 10.24 -3.01 -4.46
C ILE A 16 9.99 -1.52 -4.17
N LEU A 17 8.88 -0.97 -4.66
CA LEU A 17 8.52 0.43 -4.44
C LEU A 17 8.26 0.71 -2.96
N LYS A 18 7.39 -0.07 -2.31
CA LYS A 18 7.04 0.11 -0.90
C LYS A 18 8.25 -0.02 0.02
N SER A 19 9.08 -1.04 -0.17
CA SER A 19 10.25 -1.27 0.68
C SER A 19 11.30 -0.16 0.54
N ASN A 20 11.61 0.26 -0.68
CA ASN A 20 12.60 1.32 -0.90
C ASN A 20 12.11 2.68 -0.41
N THR A 21 10.86 3.03 -0.68
CA THR A 21 10.28 4.30 -0.22
C THR A 21 10.14 4.34 1.30
N ALA A 22 9.70 3.25 1.92
CA ALA A 22 9.66 3.16 3.39
C ALA A 22 11.04 3.37 4.00
N ARG A 23 12.08 2.69 3.49
CA ARG A 23 13.45 2.88 3.94
C ARG A 23 13.93 4.32 3.77
N HIS A 24 13.68 4.91 2.59
CA HIS A 24 14.11 6.27 2.31
C HIS A 24 13.41 7.29 3.21
N LEU A 25 12.11 7.10 3.47
CA LEU A 25 11.33 7.94 4.39
C LEU A 25 11.84 7.82 5.82
N LYS A 26 12.10 6.61 6.34
CA LYS A 26 12.69 6.44 7.69
C LYS A 26 14.05 7.12 7.83
N ASN A 27 14.89 7.03 6.80
CA ASN A 27 16.22 7.65 6.80
C ASN A 27 16.15 9.18 6.74
N LYS A 28 15.22 9.74 5.95
CA LYS A 28 15.08 11.18 5.77
C LYS A 28 14.35 11.85 6.94
N PHE A 29 13.36 11.16 7.50
CA PHE A 29 12.48 11.64 8.55
C PHE A 29 12.58 10.70 9.74
N THR A 30 13.57 10.97 10.60
CA THR A 30 13.90 10.10 11.74
C THR A 30 12.72 9.90 12.70
N PHE A 31 11.84 10.90 12.84
CA PHE A 31 10.62 10.81 13.66
C PHE A 31 9.66 9.69 13.21
N LEU A 32 9.69 9.28 11.93
CA LEU A 32 8.85 8.17 11.44
C LEU A 32 9.26 6.83 12.06
N SER A 33 10.51 6.69 12.51
CA SER A 33 10.94 5.49 13.23
C SER A 33 10.31 5.40 14.62
N GLU A 34 10.03 6.55 15.23
CA GLU A 34 9.34 6.63 16.52
C GLU A 34 7.82 6.48 16.38
N VAL A 35 7.24 6.92 15.26
CA VAL A 35 5.79 6.74 14.98
C VAL A 35 5.46 5.30 14.63
N TYR A 36 6.31 4.63 13.85
CA TYR A 36 6.12 3.25 13.37
C TYR A 36 7.06 2.27 14.09
N TYR A 37 7.20 2.44 15.41
CA TYR A 37 8.10 1.68 16.28
C TYR A 37 7.55 0.31 16.69
N ASP A 38 6.23 0.13 16.61
CA ASP A 38 5.45 -1.04 17.02
C ASP A 38 5.55 -2.24 16.06
N GLY A 39 6.46 -2.16 15.08
CA GLY A 39 6.57 -3.13 14.00
C GLY A 39 5.62 -2.86 12.84
N GLY A 40 4.80 -1.81 12.91
CA GLY A 40 4.01 -1.31 11.80
C GLY A 40 4.89 -0.91 10.61
N GLY A 41 4.56 -1.39 9.42
CA GLY A 41 5.13 -0.87 8.20
C GLY A 41 4.62 0.54 7.91
N ILE A 42 5.42 1.40 7.27
CA ILE A 42 4.96 2.73 6.80
C ILE A 42 3.76 2.59 5.85
N TRP A 43 3.71 1.48 5.12
CA TRP A 43 2.64 1.17 4.17
C TRP A 43 1.85 -0.04 4.65
N SER A 44 0.53 -0.04 4.38
CA SER A 44 -0.30 -1.24 4.57
C SER A 44 0.18 -2.40 3.68
N GLY A 45 -0.09 -3.64 4.09
CA GLY A 45 0.31 -4.84 3.34
C GLY A 45 -0.35 -4.92 1.95
N GLY A 46 -1.61 -4.50 1.84
CA GLY A 46 -2.40 -4.56 0.61
C GLY A 46 -2.02 -3.53 -0.45
N TYR A 47 -2.32 -3.79 -1.72
CA TYR A 47 -2.15 -2.85 -2.81
C TYR A 47 -3.26 -3.01 -3.86
N PHE A 48 -3.55 -1.92 -4.58
CA PHE A 48 -4.51 -1.91 -5.67
C PHE A 48 -3.81 -1.59 -6.99
N VAL A 49 -4.19 -2.30 -8.06
CA VAL A 49 -3.70 -2.05 -9.43
C VAL A 49 -4.86 -2.08 -10.41
N SER A 50 -4.87 -1.12 -11.36
CA SER A 50 -5.77 -1.12 -12.51
C SER A 50 -4.95 -0.92 -13.79
N THR A 51 -5.18 -1.77 -14.79
CA THR A 51 -4.49 -1.75 -16.09
C THR A 51 -5.24 -0.97 -17.16
N VAL A 52 -6.50 -0.59 -16.89
CA VAL A 52 -7.38 0.17 -17.79
C VAL A 52 -7.73 1.49 -17.08
N GLY A 53 -7.89 2.56 -17.86
CA GLY A 53 -8.13 3.95 -17.43
C GLY A 53 -8.86 4.05 -16.08
N ILE A 54 -8.16 4.59 -15.10
CA ILE A 54 -8.54 4.61 -13.69
C ILE A 54 -9.86 5.37 -13.49
N ASN A 55 -10.89 4.71 -12.96
CA ASN A 55 -12.09 5.35 -12.44
C ASN A 55 -11.86 5.69 -10.95
N GLU A 56 -11.89 6.98 -10.62
CA GLU A 56 -11.70 7.51 -9.25
C GLU A 56 -12.63 6.86 -8.22
N GLN A 57 -13.86 6.51 -8.62
CA GLN A 57 -14.83 5.85 -7.73
C GLN A 57 -14.32 4.49 -7.23
N THR A 58 -13.59 3.75 -8.07
CA THR A 58 -13.05 2.43 -7.70
C THR A 58 -11.92 2.57 -6.68
N ILE A 59 -11.05 3.57 -6.84
CA ILE A 59 -9.98 3.84 -5.88
C ILE A 59 -10.58 4.22 -4.52
N LYS A 60 -11.57 5.12 -4.52
CA LYS A 60 -12.20 5.57 -3.27
C LYS A 60 -12.84 4.40 -2.50
N ARG A 61 -13.57 3.53 -3.20
CA ARG A 61 -14.17 2.32 -2.60
C ARG A 61 -13.12 1.38 -2.00
N TYR A 62 -11.98 1.21 -2.69
CA TYR A 62 -10.89 0.38 -2.19
C TYR A 62 -10.26 0.95 -0.91
N ILE A 63 -9.95 2.26 -0.88
CA ILE A 63 -9.38 2.93 0.31
C ILE A 63 -10.34 2.82 1.50
N GLU A 64 -11.63 3.07 1.29
CA GLU A 64 -12.65 2.94 2.33
C GLU A 64 -12.80 1.50 2.84
N HIS A 65 -12.72 0.51 1.97
CA HIS A 65 -12.76 -0.90 2.35
C HIS A 65 -11.54 -1.28 3.18
N GLN A 66 -10.34 -0.95 2.69
CA GLN A 66 -9.09 -1.28 3.35
C GLN A 66 -8.98 -0.59 4.71
N GLY A 67 -9.44 0.66 4.84
CA GLY A 67 -9.50 1.36 6.12
C GLY A 67 -10.39 0.64 7.15
N ARG A 68 -11.50 0.03 6.73
CA ARG A 68 -12.36 -0.77 7.62
C ARG A 68 -11.73 -2.10 8.02
N GLU A 69 -11.02 -2.76 7.10
CA GLU A 69 -10.28 -4.00 7.39
C GLU A 69 -9.13 -3.76 8.36
N ASP A 70 -8.29 -2.75 8.08
CA ASP A 70 -7.12 -2.41 8.90
C ASP A 70 -7.53 -1.90 10.30
N ALA A 71 -8.72 -1.27 10.44
CA ALA A 71 -9.28 -0.86 11.73
C ALA A 71 -9.99 -1.99 12.50
N GLY A 72 -10.02 -3.22 11.98
CA GLY A 72 -10.72 -4.36 12.60
C GLY A 72 -12.25 -4.24 12.61
N GLN A 73 -12.80 -3.33 11.81
CA GLN A 73 -14.25 -3.07 11.71
C GLN A 73 -14.93 -3.89 10.61
N ALA A 74 -14.15 -4.59 9.79
CA ALA A 74 -14.68 -5.49 8.77
C ALA A 74 -15.31 -6.72 9.43
N LYS A 75 -16.64 -6.80 9.39
CA LYS A 75 -17.35 -8.04 9.71
C LYS A 75 -17.04 -9.06 8.61
N LEU A 76 -16.38 -10.16 8.98
CA LEU A 76 -16.32 -11.36 8.14
C LEU A 76 -17.76 -11.85 7.94
N ALA A 77 -18.35 -11.56 6.78
CA ALA A 77 -19.53 -12.26 6.33
C ALA A 77 -19.04 -13.60 5.78
N LEU A 78 -19.37 -14.68 6.50
CA LEU A 78 -19.17 -16.07 6.11
C LEU A 78 -20.20 -16.46 5.05
#